data_AF-A0A662Q4W5-F1
#
_entry.id   AF-A0A662Q4W5-F1
#
_cell.length_a   1.000
_cell.length_b   1.000
_cell.length_c   1.000
_cell.angle_alpha   90.00
_cell.angle_beta   90.00
_cell.angle_gamma   90.00
#
_symmetry.space_group_name_H-M   'P 1'
#
loop_
_entity.id
_entity.type
_entity.pdbx_description
1 polymer ?
#
loop_
_entity_poly.entity_id
_entity_poly.type
_entity_poly.pdbx_seq_one_letter_code
_entity_poly.pdbx_strand_id
1 'polypeptide(L)'
;MARMHARKRGKSGSKRPISKAPPSWVKLTPDEVEALVVKYAKEGYPPSMIGIILRDQHGVPLVKQITGKSITQILKENNLLPEIPEDLANLLERARRMHVHLSKNKSDRYNRHRLQLVEAKIH
;
A
#
# COMPACT_ATOMS: atom_id res chain seq x y z
N MET A 1 7.41 18.51 0.87
CA MET A 1 5.95 18.66 1.04
C MET A 1 5.68 18.83 2.52
N ALA A 2 4.72 19.66 2.92
CA ALA A 2 4.27 19.70 4.31
C ALA A 2 3.48 18.42 4.61
N ARG A 3 3.56 17.91 5.85
CA ARG A 3 2.75 16.76 6.28
C ARG A 3 1.37 17.27 6.70
N MET A 4 0.29 16.65 6.24
CA MET A 4 -1.11 17.09 6.43
C MET A 4 -1.47 17.48 7.87
N HIS A 5 -1.05 16.69 8.86
CA HIS A 5 -1.27 16.98 10.28
C HIS A 5 0.04 17.04 11.09
N ALA A 6 1.12 17.52 10.45
CA ALA A 6 2.39 17.69 11.14
C ALA A 6 3.13 18.95 10.64
N ARG A 7 3.74 19.70 11.56
CA ARG A 7 4.54 20.91 11.26
C ARG A 7 5.90 20.61 10.58
N LYS A 8 6.12 19.38 10.11
CA LYS A 8 7.39 18.93 9.51
C LYS A 8 7.30 18.92 7.97
N ARG A 9 8.42 19.23 7.30
CA ARG A 9 8.53 19.33 5.83
C ARG A 9 9.50 18.31 5.20
N GLY A 10 9.63 17.12 5.79
CA GLY A 10 10.53 16.08 5.27
C GLY A 10 10.20 15.67 3.83
N LYS A 11 11.24 15.43 3.02
CA LYS A 11 11.14 15.00 1.62
C LYS A 11 11.85 13.65 1.47
N SER A 12 11.10 12.56 1.56
CA SER A 12 11.57 11.21 1.25
C SER A 12 10.51 10.50 0.42
N GLY A 13 10.93 9.82 -0.65
CA GLY A 13 10.05 9.12 -1.57
C GLY A 13 10.86 8.41 -2.65
N SER A 14 10.29 7.36 -3.23
CA SER A 14 10.93 6.59 -4.30
C SER A 14 11.00 7.43 -5.58
N LYS A 15 12.19 7.53 -6.18
CA LYS A 15 12.38 8.11 -7.51
C LYS A 15 12.27 7.00 -8.56
N ARG A 16 11.25 7.07 -9.40
CA ARG A 16 11.05 6.07 -10.45
C ARG A 16 12.09 6.22 -11.57
N PRO A 17 12.51 5.13 -12.22
CA PRO A 17 13.32 5.19 -13.44
C PRO A 17 12.61 5.99 -14.53
N ILE A 18 13.38 6.68 -15.38
CA ILE A 18 12.82 7.46 -16.48
C ILE A 18 12.35 6.58 -17.65
N SER A 19 13.05 5.45 -17.86
CA SER A 19 12.69 4.47 -18.88
C SER A 19 11.39 3.78 -18.51
N LYS A 20 10.52 3.59 -19.50
CA LYS A 20 9.29 2.81 -19.37
C LYS A 20 9.45 1.37 -19.86
N ALA A 21 10.59 1.04 -20.47
CA ALA A 21 10.87 -0.29 -20.94
C ALA A 21 11.17 -1.25 -19.77
N PRO A 22 10.79 -2.53 -19.89
CA PRO A 22 11.16 -3.54 -18.91
C PRO A 22 12.70 -3.69 -18.87
N PRO A 23 13.30 -3.90 -17.69
CA PRO A 23 14.72 -4.17 -17.59
C PRO A 23 15.11 -5.47 -18.31
N SER A 24 16.29 -5.51 -18.92
CA SER A 24 16.77 -6.67 -19.71
C SER A 24 16.97 -7.95 -18.90
N TRP A 25 17.17 -7.84 -17.59
CA TRP A 25 17.34 -9.00 -16.69
C TRP A 25 16.01 -9.65 -16.29
N VAL A 26 14.87 -9.00 -16.53
CA VAL A 26 13.57 -9.59 -16.22
C VAL A 26 13.17 -10.49 -17.38
N LYS A 27 13.27 -11.80 -17.17
CA LYS A 27 12.89 -12.83 -18.15
C LYS A 27 11.41 -13.23 -18.07
N LEU A 28 10.70 -12.74 -17.06
CA LEU A 28 9.31 -13.08 -16.81
C LEU A 28 8.41 -12.47 -17.88
N THR A 29 7.50 -13.29 -18.39
CA THR A 29 6.43 -12.85 -19.29
C THR A 29 5.38 -12.04 -18.53
N PRO A 30 4.61 -11.17 -19.22
CA PRO A 30 3.51 -10.44 -18.59
C PRO A 30 2.49 -11.37 -17.91
N ASP A 31 2.18 -12.50 -18.53
CA ASP A 31 1.21 -13.48 -18.02
C ASP A 31 1.67 -14.15 -16.72
N GLU A 32 2.96 -14.49 -16.61
CA GLU A 32 3.55 -15.02 -15.38
C GLU A 32 3.48 -14.01 -14.23
N VAL A 33 3.72 -12.72 -14.52
CA VAL A 33 3.62 -11.66 -13.52
C VAL A 33 2.18 -11.47 -13.06
N GLU A 34 1.20 -11.51 -13.97
CA GLU A 34 -0.23 -11.47 -13.61
C GLU A 34 -0.61 -12.68 -12.74
N ALA A 35 -0.15 -13.88 -13.09
CA ALA A 35 -0.40 -15.10 -12.30
C ALA A 35 0.20 -15.01 -10.89
N LEU A 36 1.40 -14.46 -10.74
CA LEU A 36 2.02 -14.22 -9.44
C LEU A 36 1.22 -13.22 -8.60
N VAL A 37 0.78 -12.11 -9.21
CA VAL A 37 -0.08 -11.13 -8.52
C VAL A 37 -1.36 -11.78 -8.01
N VAL A 38 -2.03 -12.57 -8.84
CA VAL A 38 -3.25 -13.29 -8.47
C VAL A 38 -3.00 -14.31 -7.36
N LYS A 39 -1.87 -15.03 -7.41
CA LYS A 39 -1.47 -15.98 -6.36
C LYS A 39 -1.32 -15.27 -5.01
N TYR A 40 -0.54 -14.21 -4.94
CA TYR A 40 -0.31 -13.48 -3.69
C TYR A 40 -1.58 -12.76 -3.19
N ALA A 41 -2.46 -12.34 -4.10
CA ALA A 41 -3.76 -11.78 -3.73
C ALA A 41 -4.66 -12.83 -3.07
N LYS A 42 -4.67 -14.07 -3.59
CA LYS A 42 -5.41 -15.20 -2.99
C LYS A 42 -4.84 -15.62 -1.63
N GLU A 43 -3.52 -15.47 -1.45
CA GLU A 43 -2.87 -15.66 -0.15
C GLU A 43 -3.21 -14.53 0.86
N GLY A 44 -3.90 -13.47 0.43
CA GLY A 44 -4.37 -12.38 1.29
C GLY A 44 -3.37 -11.24 1.46
N TYR A 45 -2.31 -11.18 0.65
CA TYR A 45 -1.37 -10.06 0.72
C TYR A 45 -1.97 -8.77 0.14
N PRO A 46 -1.75 -7.62 0.79
CA PRO A 46 -2.22 -6.35 0.27
C PRO A 46 -1.43 -5.91 -0.98
N PRO A 47 -2.02 -5.11 -1.89
CA PRO A 47 -1.39 -4.68 -3.13
C PRO A 47 0.00 -4.04 -2.94
N SER A 48 0.17 -3.26 -1.87
CA SER A 48 1.45 -2.64 -1.53
C SER A 48 2.53 -3.67 -1.20
N MET A 49 2.17 -4.75 -0.51
CA MET A 49 3.08 -5.83 -0.14
C MET A 49 3.38 -6.75 -1.33
N ILE A 50 2.41 -7.01 -2.19
CA ILE A 50 2.62 -7.74 -3.45
C ILE A 50 3.71 -7.06 -4.29
N GLY A 51 3.65 -5.72 -4.42
CA GLY A 51 4.68 -4.97 -5.13
C GLY A 51 6.09 -5.08 -4.52
N ILE A 52 6.19 -5.18 -3.19
CA ILE A 52 7.47 -5.38 -2.49
C ILE A 52 7.99 -6.79 -2.75
N ILE A 53 7.14 -7.81 -2.65
CA ILE A 53 7.50 -9.21 -2.89
C ILE A 53 8.00 -9.40 -4.33
N LEU A 54 7.30 -8.83 -5.31
CA LEU A 54 7.72 -8.89 -6.72
C LEU A 54 9.07 -8.20 -6.95
N ARG A 55 9.33 -7.11 -6.25
CA ARG A 55 10.62 -6.40 -6.36
C ARG A 55 11.76 -7.18 -5.71
N ASP A 56 11.54 -7.65 -4.48
CA ASP A 56 12.62 -8.17 -3.63
C ASP A 56 12.89 -9.66 -3.89
N GLN A 57 11.88 -10.46 -4.23
CA GLN A 57 12.02 -11.89 -4.51
C GLN A 57 12.16 -12.21 -6.00
N HIS A 58 11.38 -11.55 -6.86
CA HIS A 58 11.31 -11.85 -8.30
C HIS A 58 12.11 -10.87 -9.16
N GLY A 59 12.72 -9.85 -8.55
CA GLY A 59 13.53 -8.85 -9.26
C GLY A 59 12.74 -7.95 -10.21
N VAL A 60 11.41 -7.86 -10.05
CA VAL A 60 10.50 -7.04 -10.86
C VAL A 60 10.34 -5.65 -10.24
N PRO A 61 10.99 -4.59 -10.75
CA PRO A 61 10.98 -3.29 -10.07
C PRO A 61 9.64 -2.56 -10.18
N LEU A 62 8.98 -2.68 -11.33
CA LEU A 62 7.70 -2.04 -11.63
C LEU A 62 6.84 -2.96 -12.47
N VAL A 63 5.74 -3.44 -11.88
CA VAL A 63 4.74 -4.28 -12.57
C VAL A 63 4.21 -3.59 -13.82
N LYS A 64 3.96 -2.28 -13.74
CA LYS A 64 3.45 -1.47 -14.85
C LYS A 64 4.37 -1.44 -16.08
N GLN A 65 5.69 -1.62 -15.92
CA GLN A 65 6.61 -1.65 -17.06
C GLN A 65 6.53 -2.97 -17.85
N ILE A 66 6.11 -4.06 -17.20
CA ILE A 66 6.04 -5.38 -17.82
C ILE A 66 4.64 -5.64 -18.35
N THR A 67 3.62 -5.49 -17.50
CA THR A 67 2.23 -5.85 -17.85
C THR A 67 1.44 -4.68 -18.43
N GLY A 68 1.96 -3.45 -18.36
CA GLY A 68 1.24 -2.23 -18.76
C GLY A 68 0.12 -1.78 -17.81
N LYS A 69 -0.31 -2.66 -16.89
CA LYS A 69 -1.38 -2.44 -15.91
C LYS A 69 -0.83 -2.17 -14.51
N SER A 70 -1.62 -1.51 -13.66
CA SER A 70 -1.30 -1.43 -12.22
C SER A 70 -1.73 -2.70 -11.50
N ILE A 71 -1.12 -2.98 -10.33
CA ILE A 71 -1.53 -4.10 -9.46
C ILE A 71 -3.03 -4.02 -9.15
N THR A 72 -3.55 -2.82 -8.84
CA THR A 72 -4.98 -2.60 -8.59
C THR A 72 -5.87 -2.91 -9.79
N GLN A 73 -5.39 -2.68 -11.01
CA GLN A 73 -6.13 -2.99 -12.23
C GLN A 73 -6.15 -4.51 -12.47
N ILE A 74 -5.02 -5.20 -12.28
CA ILE A 74 -4.94 -6.66 -12.38
C ILE A 74 -5.90 -7.32 -11.38
N LEU A 75 -5.97 -6.80 -10.15
CA LEU A 75 -6.91 -7.28 -9.13
C LEU A 75 -8.37 -7.01 -9.51
N LYS A 76 -8.65 -5.88 -10.15
CA LYS A 76 -9.99 -5.54 -10.64
C LYS A 76 -10.46 -6.51 -11.71
N GLU A 77 -9.61 -6.79 -12.69
CA GLU A 77 -9.91 -7.69 -13.80
C GLU A 77 -10.16 -9.13 -13.30
N ASN A 78 -9.50 -9.52 -12.21
CA ASN A 78 -9.66 -10.84 -11.59
C ASN A 78 -10.75 -10.89 -10.49
N ASN A 79 -11.53 -9.83 -10.28
CA ASN A 79 -12.54 -9.72 -9.21
C ASN A 79 -12.01 -10.00 -7.79
N LEU A 80 -10.72 -9.72 -7.55
CA LEU A 80 -10.05 -9.89 -6.25
C LEU A 80 -9.81 -8.54 -5.55
N LEU A 81 -10.53 -7.50 -5.96
CA LEU A 81 -10.44 -6.19 -5.33
C LEU A 81 -11.12 -6.25 -3.95
N PRO A 82 -10.43 -5.82 -2.87
CA PRO A 82 -11.09 -5.61 -1.59
C PRO A 82 -12.13 -4.49 -1.71
N GLU A 83 -13.27 -4.65 -1.03
CA GLU A 83 -14.34 -3.64 -0.98
C GLU A 83 -13.86 -2.31 -0.40
N ILE A 84 -12.91 -2.37 0.54
CA ILE A 84 -12.32 -1.22 1.20
C ILE A 84 -10.90 -1.02 0.66
N PRO A 85 -10.52 0.20 0.23
CA PRO A 85 -9.14 0.51 -0.13
C PRO A 85 -8.17 0.23 1.01
N GLU A 86 -6.99 -0.30 0.69
CA GLU A 86 -5.94 -0.67 1.66
C GLU A 86 -5.59 0.49 2.61
N ASP A 87 -5.45 1.70 2.07
CA ASP A 87 -5.11 2.89 2.84
C ASP A 87 -6.17 3.23 3.90
N LEU A 88 -7.45 3.10 3.54
CA LEU A 88 -8.56 3.35 4.45
C LEU A 88 -8.66 2.25 5.52
N ALA A 89 -8.51 0.99 5.13
CA ALA A 89 -8.48 -0.14 6.05
C ALA A 89 -7.35 0.01 7.10
N ASN A 90 -6.17 0.46 6.66
CA ASN A 90 -5.04 0.72 7.54
C ASN A 90 -5.30 1.88 8.52
N LEU A 91 -6.00 2.94 8.10
CA LEU A 91 -6.40 4.03 8.98
C LEU A 91 -7.44 3.58 10.01
N LEU A 92 -8.43 2.78 9.59
CA LEU A 92 -9.46 2.22 10.46
C LEU A 92 -8.86 1.29 11.51
N GLU A 93 -7.95 0.38 11.12
CA GLU A 93 -7.28 -0.52 12.06
C GLU A 93 -6.42 0.27 13.07
N ARG A 94 -5.76 1.34 12.61
CA ARG A 94 -5.03 2.24 13.50
C ARG A 94 -5.96 2.96 14.48
N ALA A 95 -7.09 3.48 14.02
CA ALA A 95 -8.09 4.13 14.87
C ALA A 95 -8.63 3.16 15.94
N ARG A 96 -8.97 1.93 15.53
CA ARG A 96 -9.43 0.85 16.42
C ARG A 96 -8.41 0.56 17.52
N ARG A 97 -7.12 0.41 17.18
CA ARG A 97 -6.04 0.19 18.18
C ARG A 97 -5.92 1.34 19.16
N MET A 98 -6.06 2.59 18.71
CA MET A 98 -6.02 3.76 19.59
C MET A 98 -7.24 3.83 20.51
N HIS A 99 -8.43 3.46 20.04
CA HIS A 99 -9.61 3.34 20.91
C HIS A 99 -9.42 2.29 22.02
N VAL A 100 -8.90 1.11 21.67
CA VAL A 100 -8.60 0.05 22.66
C VAL A 100 -7.55 0.50 23.69
N HIS A 101 -6.58 1.30 23.26
CA HIS A 101 -5.60 1.87 24.17
C HIS A 101 -6.21 2.92 25.11
N LEU A 102 -6.99 3.86 24.57
CA LEU A 102 -7.60 4.96 25.34
C LEU A 102 -8.73 4.51 26.26
N SER A 103 -9.38 3.37 25.97
CA SER A 103 -10.38 2.79 26.88
C SER A 103 -9.76 2.37 28.22
N LYS A 104 -8.52 1.88 28.17
CA LYS A 104 -7.70 1.55 29.35
C LYS A 104 -7.02 2.79 29.94
N ASN A 105 -6.47 3.65 29.10
CA ASN A 105 -5.69 4.83 29.51
C ASN A 105 -6.43 6.15 29.23
N LYS A 106 -7.45 6.44 30.03
CA LYS A 106 -8.33 7.61 29.84
C LYS A 106 -7.64 8.97 30.10
N SER A 107 -6.50 8.99 30.78
CA SER A 107 -5.73 10.20 31.10
C SER A 107 -4.79 10.65 29.97
N ASP A 108 -4.55 9.81 28.96
CA ASP A 108 -3.63 10.11 27.86
C ASP A 108 -4.24 11.13 26.87
N ARG A 109 -4.02 12.42 27.17
CA ARG A 109 -4.50 13.55 26.35
C ARG A 109 -3.77 13.62 25.01
N TYR A 110 -2.53 13.16 24.94
CA TYR A 110 -1.72 13.23 23.72
C TYR A 110 -2.25 12.26 22.67
N ASN A 111 -2.53 11.03 23.06
CA ASN A 111 -3.11 10.04 22.15
C ASN A 111 -4.57 10.34 21.79
N ARG A 112 -5.34 11.02 22.66
CA ARG A 112 -6.65 11.58 22.27
C ARG A 112 -6.56 12.55 21.09
N HIS A 113 -5.64 13.52 21.16
CA HIS A 113 -5.45 14.44 20.04
C HIS A 113 -5.01 13.72 18.76
N ARG A 114 -4.12 12.72 18.89
CA ARG A 114 -3.69 11.91 17.75
C ARG A 114 -4.80 11.05 17.14
N LEU A 115 -5.73 10.56 17.97
CA LEU A 115 -6.92 9.84 17.50
C LEU A 115 -7.79 10.77 16.64
N GLN A 116 -8.08 11.99 17.12
CA GLN A 116 -8.82 13.00 16.35
C GLN A 116 -8.17 13.29 14.99
N LEU A 117 -6.83 13.39 14.95
CA LEU A 117 -6.10 13.59 13.69
C LEU A 117 -6.12 12.38 12.75
N VAL A 118 -6.40 11.17 13.24
CA VAL A 118 -6.56 9.98 12.40
C VAL A 118 -8.00 9.86 11.93
N GLU A 119 -8.98 10.15 12.79
CA GLU A 119 -10.39 10.24 12.43
C GLU A 119 -10.61 11.32 11.35
N ALA A 120 -9.97 12.49 11.49
CA ALA A 120 -10.00 13.56 10.49
C ALA A 120 -9.36 13.21 9.14
N LYS A 121 -8.61 12.09 9.04
CA LYS A 121 -8.13 11.56 7.75
C LYS A 121 -9.08 10.54 7.12
N ILE A 122 -10.00 10.01 7.92
CA ILE A 122 -10.99 9.01 7.50
C ILE A 122 -12.25 9.72 6.99
N HIS A 123 -12.65 10.80 7.66
CA HIS A 123 -13.70 11.73 7.21
C HIS A 123 -13.24 12.57 6.02
#